data_AF-A0A7I7LBE0-F1
#
_entry.id   AF-A0A7I7LBE0-F1
#
_cell.length_a   1.000
_cell.length_b   1.000
_cell.length_c   1.000
_cell.angle_alpha   90.00
_cell.angle_beta   90.00
_cell.angle_gamma   90.00
#
_symmetry.space_group_name_H-M   'P 1'
#
loop_
_entity.id
_entity.type
_entity.pdbx_description
1 polymer ?
#
loop_
_entity_poly.entity_id
_entity_poly.type
_entity_poly.pdbx_seq_one_letter_code
_entity_poly.pdbx_strand_id
1 'polypeptide(L)'
;MTTHDGCSWDYPREVVLAFGEVRGLKLALASVQDDDAASSAVLDEIGDCVECLRCMARFLAGMAGSIGVALAENAGADEQAVVRQLEMQLAEAIAKLP
;
A
#
# COMPACT_ATOMS: atom_id res chain seq x y z
N MET A 1 -5.30 23.58 -1.40
CA MET A 1 -4.41 23.22 -2.51
C MET A 1 -3.40 22.27 -1.90
N THR A 2 -3.50 20.97 -2.16
CA THR A 2 -2.53 19.99 -1.66
C THR A 2 -1.22 20.11 -2.43
N THR A 3 -0.11 19.87 -1.74
CA THR A 3 1.14 20.64 -1.88
C THR A 3 2.32 19.79 -2.36
N HIS A 4 2.06 18.74 -3.15
CA HIS A 4 3.10 17.94 -3.77
C HIS A 4 2.83 17.74 -5.26
N ASP A 5 3.89 17.74 -6.08
CA ASP A 5 3.80 17.38 -7.50
C ASP A 5 3.28 15.95 -7.65
N GLY A 6 2.36 15.72 -8.60
CA GLY A 6 1.82 14.38 -8.86
C GLY A 6 0.81 13.88 -7.83
N CYS A 7 -0.03 14.77 -7.27
CA CYS A 7 -1.17 14.36 -6.47
C CYS A 7 -2.06 13.40 -7.28
N SER A 8 -2.27 12.19 -6.76
CA SER A 8 -3.06 11.19 -7.48
C SER A 8 -4.51 11.64 -7.68
N TRP A 9 -5.00 12.58 -6.86
CA TRP A 9 -6.32 13.20 -6.97
C TRP A 9 -6.50 14.15 -8.14
N ASP A 10 -5.43 14.49 -8.86
CA ASP A 10 -5.52 15.22 -10.13
C ASP A 10 -5.94 14.31 -11.30
N TYR A 11 -6.03 12.99 -11.06
CA TYR A 11 -6.36 11.97 -12.03
C TYR A 11 -7.76 11.36 -11.79
N PRO A 12 -8.31 10.61 -12.77
CA PRO A 12 -9.56 9.87 -12.58
C PRO A 12 -9.54 8.95 -11.36
N ARG A 13 -10.73 8.67 -10.81
CA ARG A 13 -10.87 7.90 -9.57
C ARG A 13 -10.19 6.53 -9.61
N GLU A 14 -10.22 5.82 -10.74
CA GLU A 14 -9.50 4.55 -10.91
C GLU A 14 -7.99 4.69 -10.68
N VAL A 15 -7.39 5.78 -11.16
CA VAL A 15 -5.96 6.08 -11.00
C VAL A 15 -5.65 6.40 -9.55
N VAL A 16 -6.49 7.19 -8.88
CA VAL A 16 -6.38 7.48 -7.43
C VAL A 16 -6.33 6.19 -6.61
N LEU A 17 -7.24 5.26 -6.91
CA LEU A 17 -7.35 3.99 -6.19
C LEU A 17 -6.14 3.10 -6.45
N ALA A 18 -5.65 3.03 -7.70
CA ALA A 18 -4.46 2.26 -8.05
C ALA A 18 -3.20 2.79 -7.33
N PHE A 19 -3.03 4.11 -7.23
CA PHE A 19 -1.95 4.69 -6.42
C PHE A 19 -2.11 4.38 -4.93
N GLY A 20 -3.34 4.40 -4.41
CA GLY A 20 -3.62 4.02 -3.02
C GLY A 20 -3.26 2.58 -2.71
N GLU A 21 -3.57 1.66 -3.62
CA GLU A 21 -3.22 0.23 -3.54
C GLU A 21 -1.71 0.03 -3.55
N VAL A 22 -0.99 0.61 -4.52
CA VAL A 22 0.48 0.48 -4.62
C VAL A 22 1.18 1.01 -3.38
N ARG A 23 0.81 2.21 -2.90
CA ARG A 23 1.41 2.80 -1.69
C ARG A 23 1.09 1.97 -0.45
N GLY A 24 -0.13 1.45 -0.34
CA GLY A 24 -0.52 0.59 0.77
C GLY A 24 0.26 -0.73 0.80
N LEU A 25 0.45 -1.38 -0.36
CA LEU A 25 1.24 -2.60 -0.47
C LEU A 25 2.72 -2.37 -0.18
N LYS A 26 3.30 -1.26 -0.68
CA LYS A 26 4.68 -0.86 -0.33
C LYS A 26 4.84 -0.68 1.18
N LEU A 27 3.91 0.04 1.83
CA LEU A 27 3.99 0.29 3.27
C LEU A 27 3.82 -1.00 4.08
N ALA A 28 2.91 -1.88 3.68
CA ALA A 28 2.74 -3.17 4.35
C ALA A 28 3.97 -4.07 4.20
N LEU A 29 4.59 -4.10 3.02
CA LEU A 29 5.82 -4.85 2.78
C LEU A 29 6.97 -4.33 3.65
N ALA A 30 7.19 -3.02 3.66
CA ALA A 30 8.20 -2.38 4.48
C ALA A 30 7.98 -2.66 5.98
N SER A 31 6.73 -2.64 6.45
CA SER A 31 6.38 -2.96 7.83
C SER A 31 6.62 -4.43 8.20
N VAL A 32 6.39 -5.38 7.27
CA VAL A 32 6.68 -6.80 7.52
C VAL A 32 8.19 -7.06 7.55
N GLN A 33 8.95 -6.29 6.78
CA GLN A 33 10.42 -6.42 6.68
C GLN A 33 11.19 -5.59 7.74
N ASP A 34 10.49 -4.91 8.64
CA ASP A 34 11.06 -3.93 9.58
C ASP A 34 11.96 -2.87 8.89
N ASP A 35 11.58 -2.45 7.67
CA ASP A 35 12.29 -1.42 6.90
C ASP A 35 11.68 -0.02 7.12
N ASP A 36 12.18 0.66 8.14
CA ASP A 36 11.76 2.02 8.49
C ASP A 36 12.07 3.05 7.39
N ALA A 37 13.13 2.83 6.61
CA ALA A 37 13.52 3.75 5.54
C ALA A 37 12.54 3.66 4.36
N ALA A 38 12.18 2.45 3.96
CA ALA A 38 11.15 2.22 2.95
C ALA A 38 9.78 2.72 3.41
N SER A 39 9.43 2.51 4.68
CA SER A 39 8.20 3.03 5.27
C SER A 39 8.15 4.57 5.20
N SER A 40 9.26 5.23 5.54
CA SER A 40 9.38 6.69 5.46
C SER A 40 9.26 7.19 4.03
N ALA A 41 9.92 6.53 3.08
CA ALA A 41 9.86 6.91 1.66
C ALA A 41 8.44 6.89 1.10
N VAL A 42 7.61 5.90 1.48
CA VAL A 42 6.20 5.84 1.05
C VAL A 42 5.39 7.00 1.62
N LEU A 43 5.63 7.38 2.88
CA LEU A 43 4.96 8.52 3.49
C LEU A 43 5.42 9.85 2.87
N ASP A 44 6.71 9.96 2.53
CA ASP A 44 7.27 11.10 1.81
C ASP A 44 6.66 11.25 0.41
N GLU A 45 6.38 10.15 -0.31
CA GLU A 45 5.64 10.16 -1.59
C GLU A 45 4.23 10.77 -1.47
N ILE A 46 3.61 10.70 -0.29
CA ILE A 46 2.27 11.25 -0.01
C ILE A 46 2.35 12.72 0.43
N GLY A 47 3.45 13.10 1.08
CA GLY A 47 3.63 14.42 1.66
C GLY A 47 2.51 14.79 2.63
N ASP A 48 1.97 16.00 2.49
CA ASP A 48 0.90 16.54 3.34
C ASP A 48 -0.52 16.32 2.77
N CYS A 49 -0.66 15.51 1.72
CA CYS A 49 -1.94 15.31 1.06
C CYS A 49 -2.85 14.36 1.87
N VAL A 50 -3.76 14.95 2.63
CA VAL A 50 -4.73 14.24 3.48
C VAL A 50 -5.57 13.24 2.69
N GLU A 51 -5.95 13.55 1.45
CA GLU A 51 -6.79 12.65 0.65
C GLU A 51 -5.99 11.46 0.10
N CYS A 52 -4.71 11.64 -0.26
CA CYS A 52 -3.80 10.55 -0.60
C CYS A 52 -3.60 9.62 0.61
N LEU A 53 -3.36 10.21 1.79
CA LEU A 53 -3.22 9.46 3.04
C LEU A 53 -4.50 8.67 3.37
N ARG A 54 -5.68 9.29 3.27
CA ARG A 54 -6.96 8.61 3.48
C ARG A 54 -7.19 7.48 2.48
N CYS A 55 -6.80 7.65 1.22
CA CYS A 55 -6.92 6.61 0.20
C CYS A 55 -6.10 5.38 0.56
N MET A 56 -4.82 5.58 0.89
CA MET A 56 -3.94 4.50 1.34
C MET A 56 -4.44 3.84 2.63
N ALA A 57 -4.84 4.64 3.62
CA ALA A 57 -5.36 4.13 4.89
C ALA A 57 -6.64 3.28 4.72
N ARG A 58 -7.53 3.67 3.81
CA ARG A 58 -8.72 2.88 3.47
C ARG A 58 -8.37 1.55 2.81
N PHE A 59 -7.39 1.56 1.91
CA PHE A 59 -6.88 0.32 1.31
C PHE A 59 -6.31 -0.61 2.38
N LEU A 60 -5.42 -0.10 3.26
CA LEU A 60 -4.83 -0.85 4.36
C LEU A 60 -5.89 -1.42 5.32
N ALA A 61 -6.93 -0.64 5.64
CA ALA A 61 -8.03 -1.11 6.48
C ALA A 61 -8.83 -2.24 5.81
N GLY A 62 -9.07 -2.17 4.50
CA GLY A 62 -9.68 -3.27 3.74
C GLY A 62 -8.79 -4.51 3.69
N MET A 63 -7.48 -4.30 3.58
CA MET A 63 -6.48 -5.36 3.50
C MET A 63 -6.22 -6.04 4.84
N ALA A 64 -6.26 -5.32 5.97
CA ALA A 64 -6.12 -5.92 7.30
C ALA A 64 -7.19 -6.99 7.55
N GLY A 65 -8.39 -6.81 6.98
CA GLY A 65 -9.44 -7.82 7.00
C GLY A 65 -9.09 -9.08 6.21
N SER A 66 -8.44 -8.96 5.05
CA SER A 66 -8.07 -10.11 4.21
C SER A 66 -6.77 -10.78 4.65
N ILE A 67 -5.78 -10.02 5.10
CA ILE A 67 -4.52 -10.53 5.67
C ILE A 67 -4.77 -11.18 7.02
N GLY A 68 -5.63 -10.61 7.88
CA GLY A 68 -6.01 -11.23 9.15
C GLY A 68 -6.72 -12.57 8.96
N VAL A 69 -7.59 -12.69 7.95
CA VAL A 69 -8.20 -13.97 7.56
C VAL A 69 -7.16 -14.93 6.99
N ALA A 70 -6.29 -14.48 6.08
CA ALA A 70 -5.25 -15.32 5.49
C ALA A 70 -4.22 -15.82 6.52
N LEU A 71 -3.84 -15.01 7.51
CA LEU A 71 -2.96 -15.41 8.61
C LEU A 71 -3.65 -16.35 9.61
N ALA A 72 -4.95 -16.13 9.87
CA ALA A 72 -5.74 -17.02 10.72
C ALA A 72 -6.00 -18.39 10.06
N GLU A 73 -6.21 -18.40 8.74
CA GLU A 73 -6.37 -19.62 7.94
C GLU A 73 -5.04 -20.36 7.74
N ASN A 74 -3.92 -19.62 7.69
CA ASN A 74 -2.56 -20.18 7.62
C ASN A 74 -1.85 -20.11 8.97
N ALA A 75 -2.41 -20.72 10.02
CA ALA A 75 -1.73 -20.89 11.30
C ALA A 75 -0.41 -21.67 11.10
N GLY A 76 0.71 -20.94 10.98
CA GLY A 76 2.04 -21.48 10.64
C GLY A 76 2.68 -20.87 9.39
N ALA A 77 2.09 -19.87 8.74
CA ALA A 77 2.74 -19.13 7.67
C ALA A 77 3.97 -18.37 8.21
N ASP A 78 5.14 -18.76 7.71
CA ASP A 78 6.39 -18.03 7.87
C ASP A 78 6.22 -16.60 7.32
N GLU A 79 6.85 -15.62 7.97
CA GLU A 79 6.89 -14.21 7.57
C GLU A 79 7.25 -14.06 6.07
N GLN A 80 8.13 -14.95 5.60
CA GLN A 80 8.53 -15.07 4.19
C GLN A 80 7.38 -15.37 3.23
N ALA A 81 6.35 -16.10 3.66
CA ALA A 81 5.16 -16.36 2.85
C ALA A 81 4.31 -15.09 2.70
N VAL A 82 4.19 -14.29 3.76
CA VAL A 82 3.50 -12.99 3.75
C VAL A 82 4.24 -12.02 2.83
N VAL A 83 5.57 -11.95 2.95
CA VAL A 83 6.42 -11.13 2.07
C VAL A 83 6.19 -11.47 0.60
N ARG A 84 6.30 -12.76 0.22
CA ARG A 84 6.09 -13.17 -1.19
C ARG A 84 4.70 -12.83 -1.71
N GLN A 85 3.67 -12.98 -0.88
CA GLN A 85 2.30 -12.64 -1.27
C GLN A 85 2.16 -11.13 -1.50
N LEU A 86 2.72 -10.31 -0.61
CA LEU A 86 2.70 -8.85 -0.75
C LEU A 86 3.51 -8.39 -1.97
N GLU A 87 4.68 -8.99 -2.24
CA GLU A 87 5.49 -8.71 -3.44
C GLU A 87 4.73 -9.03 -4.73
N MET A 88 4.03 -10.18 -4.78
CA MET A 88 3.22 -10.56 -5.93
C MET A 88 2.07 -9.56 -6.16
N GLN A 89 1.34 -9.21 -5.10
CA GLN A 89 0.26 -8.21 -5.16
C GLN A 89 0.80 -6.85 -5.59
N LEU A 90 1.96 -6.44 -5.09
CA LEU A 90 2.60 -5.18 -5.45
C LEU A 90 3.00 -5.15 -6.92
N ALA A 91 3.58 -6.23 -7.45
CA ALA A 91 3.94 -6.34 -8.85
C ALA A 91 2.70 -6.23 -9.76
N GLU A 92 1.61 -6.90 -9.40
CA GLU A 92 0.33 -6.80 -10.13
C GLU A 92 -0.27 -5.39 -10.08
N ALA A 93 -0.19 -4.72 -8.92
CA ALA A 93 -0.72 -3.38 -8.76
C ALA A 93 0.10 -2.35 -9.56
N ILE A 94 1.43 -2.45 -9.55
CA ILE A 94 2.31 -1.58 -10.34
C ILE A 94 2.04 -1.76 -11.84
N ALA A 95 1.83 -2.99 -12.32
CA ALA A 95 1.53 -3.25 -13.73
C ALA A 95 0.20 -2.63 -14.21
N LYS A 96 -0.69 -2.23 -13.28
CA LYS A 96 -1.97 -1.57 -13.58
C LYS A 96 -1.90 -0.05 -13.48
N LEU A 97 -0.78 0.53 -13.02
CA LEU A 97 -0.61 1.97 -13.03
C LEU A 97 -0.50 2.50 -14.48
N PRO A 98 -1.19 3.60 -14.80
CA PRO A 98 -1.14 4.22 -16.13
C PRO A 98 0.19 4.93 -16.42
#